data_AF-A0A4Y2MBY5-F1
#
_entry.id   AF-A0A4Y2MBY5-F1
#
_cell.length_a   1.000
_cell.length_b   1.000
_cell.length_c   1.000
_cell.angle_alpha   90.00
_cell.angle_beta   90.00
_cell.angle_gamma   90.00
#
_symmetry.space_group_name_H-M   'P 1'
#
loop_
_entity.id
_entity.type
_entity.pdbx_description
1 polymer ?
#
loop_
_entity_poly.entity_id
_entity_poly.type
_entity_poly.pdbx_seq_one_letter_code
_entity_poly.pdbx_strand_id
1 'polypeptide(L)'
;MKPPLCQPYTGPHKVLKRTEKNFTIELNGRTSTVSIDRVKPAYLIPTCEEKTPILQAGKTVSPETFQSDTHQSANQTAPDKTVTTRSGRRFHFPSKLSTYITY
;
A
#
# COMPACT_ATOMS: atom_id res chain seq x y z
N MET A 1 12.10 -16.84 -28.28
CA MET A 1 11.84 -15.64 -27.46
C MET A 1 11.06 -16.08 -26.22
N LYS A 2 11.53 -15.78 -25.00
CA LYS A 2 10.79 -16.07 -23.76
C LYS A 2 9.94 -14.84 -23.40
N PRO A 3 8.63 -14.99 -23.13
CA PRO A 3 7.79 -13.85 -22.79
C PRO A 3 8.26 -13.17 -21.50
N PRO A 4 8.01 -11.85 -21.34
CA PRO A 4 8.36 -11.12 -20.12
C PRO A 4 7.61 -11.71 -18.90
N LEU A 5 8.16 -11.50 -17.71
CA LEU A 5 7.50 -11.88 -16.46
C LEU A 5 6.20 -11.09 -16.29
N CYS A 6 5.11 -11.80 -15.96
CA CYS A 6 3.82 -11.19 -15.64
C CYS A 6 3.67 -10.97 -14.13
N GLN A 7 2.80 -10.03 -13.76
CA GLN A 7 2.44 -9.84 -12.36
C GLN A 7 1.73 -11.09 -11.81
N PRO A 8 2.10 -11.57 -10.61
CA PRO A 8 1.53 -12.79 -10.03
C PRO A 8 0.09 -12.64 -9.55
N TYR A 9 -0.34 -11.40 -9.26
CA TYR A 9 -1.70 -11.08 -8.84
C TYR A 9 -2.22 -9.93 -9.70
N THR A 10 -3.52 -9.96 -9.98
CA THR A 10 -4.24 -8.79 -10.50
C THR A 10 -4.53 -7.83 -9.34
N GLY A 11 -4.76 -6.55 -9.66
CA GLY A 11 -4.95 -5.46 -8.71
C GLY A 11 -6.09 -5.65 -7.70
N PRO A 12 -6.41 -4.61 -6.91
CA PRO A 12 -7.44 -4.68 -5.90
C PRO A 12 -8.81 -5.02 -6.51
N HIS A 13 -9.42 -6.10 -6.02
CA HIS A 13 -10.77 -6.52 -6.42
C HIS A 13 -11.75 -6.32 -5.28
N LYS A 14 -12.97 -5.88 -5.60
CA LYS A 14 -14.04 -5.78 -4.62
C LYS A 14 -14.49 -7.18 -4.21
N VAL A 15 -14.52 -7.45 -2.91
CA VAL A 15 -15.05 -8.68 -2.34
C VAL A 15 -16.56 -8.51 -2.16
N LEU A 16 -17.34 -9.43 -2.75
CA LEU A 16 -18.80 -9.47 -2.65
C LEU A 16 -19.27 -10.36 -1.49
N LYS A 17 -18.60 -11.50 -1.26
CA LYS A 17 -18.90 -12.42 -0.16
C LYS A 17 -17.64 -13.11 0.35
N ARG A 18 -17.56 -13.35 1.66
CA ARG A 18 -16.49 -14.12 2.31
C ARG A 18 -17.06 -15.40 2.91
N THR A 19 -16.32 -16.49 2.76
CA THR A 19 -16.54 -17.77 3.43
C THR A 19 -15.24 -18.22 4.08
N GLU A 20 -15.24 -19.32 4.82
CA GLU A 20 -14.05 -19.85 5.49
C GLU A 20 -12.90 -20.15 4.51
N LYS A 21 -13.22 -20.77 3.36
CA LYS A 21 -12.23 -21.28 2.41
C LYS A 21 -12.16 -20.51 1.10
N ASN A 22 -13.15 -19.65 0.82
CA ASN A 22 -13.25 -18.95 -0.45
C ASN A 22 -13.72 -17.50 -0.30
N PHE A 23 -13.34 -16.69 -1.29
CA PHE A 23 -13.83 -15.34 -1.53
C PHE A 23 -14.59 -15.30 -2.84
N THR A 24 -15.70 -14.58 -2.85
CA THR A 24 -16.41 -14.21 -4.08
C THR A 24 -16.07 -12.76 -4.38
N ILE A 25 -15.44 -12.50 -5.52
CA ILE A 25 -14.94 -11.19 -5.95
C ILE A 25 -15.63 -10.74 -7.23
N GLU A 26 -15.65 -9.44 -7.45
CA GLU A 26 -15.98 -8.85 -8.75
C GLU A 26 -14.72 -8.76 -9.62
N LEU A 27 -14.72 -9.48 -10.73
CA LEU A 27 -13.66 -9.53 -11.71
C LEU A 27 -14.23 -9.14 -13.08
N ASN A 28 -13.82 -7.99 -13.61
CA ASN A 28 -14.28 -7.47 -14.91
C ASN A 28 -15.82 -7.42 -15.04
N GLY A 29 -16.51 -6.99 -13.97
CA GLY A 29 -17.98 -6.90 -13.93
C GLY A 29 -18.69 -8.25 -13.79
N ARG A 30 -17.96 -9.34 -13.56
CA ARG A 30 -18.51 -10.67 -13.32
C ARG A 30 -18.16 -11.16 -11.93
N THR A 31 -19.02 -11.98 -11.36
CA THR A 31 -18.78 -12.65 -10.09
C THR A 31 -17.87 -13.86 -10.29
N SER A 32 -16.79 -13.94 -9.52
CA SER A 32 -15.86 -15.08 -9.55
C SER A 32 -15.53 -15.54 -8.13
N THR A 33 -15.40 -16.84 -7.93
CA THR A 33 -15.02 -17.44 -6.64
C THR A 33 -13.58 -17.92 -6.68
N VAL A 34 -12.80 -17.55 -5.66
CA VAL A 34 -11.37 -17.91 -5.51
C VAL A 34 -11.11 -18.46 -4.11
N SER A 35 -10.16 -19.39 -3.97
CA SER A 35 -9.76 -19.91 -2.67
C SER A 35 -8.91 -18.90 -1.89
N ILE A 36 -8.89 -19.02 -0.56
CA ILE A 36 -8.11 -18.11 0.32
C ILE A 36 -6.63 -18.00 -0.06
N ASP A 37 -6.04 -19.08 -0.58
CA ASP A 37 -4.60 -19.14 -0.91
C ASP A 37 -4.22 -18.28 -2.11
N ARG A 38 -5.20 -17.88 -2.93
CA ARG A 38 -4.97 -17.10 -4.16
C ARG A 38 -5.26 -15.61 -3.99
N VAL A 39 -5.46 -15.16 -2.75
CA VAL A 39 -5.85 -13.77 -2.45
C VAL A 39 -4.79 -13.09 -1.60
N LYS A 40 -4.57 -11.81 -1.86
CA LYS A 40 -3.76 -10.94 -1.00
C LYS A 40 -4.63 -9.75 -0.56
N PRO A 41 -4.59 -9.33 0.72
CA PRO A 41 -5.32 -8.13 1.14
C PRO A 41 -4.79 -6.90 0.41
N ALA A 42 -5.71 -6.03 0.00
CA ALA A 42 -5.41 -4.73 -0.58
C ALA A 42 -5.74 -3.65 0.45
N TYR A 43 -4.72 -2.97 0.97
CA TYR A 43 -4.91 -1.84 1.86
C TYR A 43 -5.21 -0.61 1.01
N LEU A 44 -6.38 0.00 1.22
CA LEU A 44 -6.72 1.27 0.59
C LEU A 44 -6.25 2.39 1.50
N ILE A 45 -5.60 3.40 0.90
CA ILE A 45 -5.33 4.66 1.59
C ILE A 45 -6.68 5.39 1.65
N PRO A 46 -7.18 5.78 2.83
CA PRO A 46 -8.33 6.66 2.90
C PRO A 46 -7.95 7.95 2.18
N THR A 47 -8.56 8.21 1.04
CA THR A 47 -8.52 9.55 0.46
C THR A 47 -9.15 10.47 1.50
N CYS A 48 -8.43 11.53 1.88
CA CYS A 48 -9.08 12.64 2.56
C CYS A 48 -10.28 13.00 1.70
N GLU A 49 -11.47 13.13 2.29
CA GLU A 49 -12.78 13.32 1.63
C GLU A 49 -13.43 11.97 1.23
N GLU A 50 -14.38 11.41 1.99
CA GLU A 50 -15.63 12.01 2.47
C GLU A 50 -16.04 11.40 3.83
N LYS A 51 -16.35 12.25 4.80
CA LYS A 51 -16.82 11.89 6.15
C LYS A 51 -18.31 11.60 6.09
N THR A 52 -18.73 10.35 6.28
CA THR A 52 -20.07 10.04 6.81
C THR A 52 -19.92 9.30 8.15
N PRO A 53 -20.49 9.81 9.24
CA PRO A 53 -20.33 9.19 10.55
C PRO A 53 -21.35 8.06 10.71
N ILE A 54 -20.89 6.84 10.96
CA ILE A 54 -21.73 5.83 11.59
C ILE A 54 -21.06 5.46 12.91
N LEU A 55 -21.77 5.84 13.98
CA LEU A 55 -21.44 5.59 15.38
C LEU A 55 -21.25 4.09 15.63
N GLN A 56 -20.05 3.66 16.02
CA GLN A 56 -19.89 2.47 16.83
C GLN A 56 -18.92 2.74 17.97
N ALA A 57 -19.51 2.93 19.15
CA ALA A 57 -18.83 3.02 20.42
C ALA A 57 -18.22 1.66 20.80
N GLY A 58 -16.99 1.64 21.31
CA GLY A 58 -16.42 0.43 21.91
C GLY A 58 -14.91 0.41 22.14
N LYS A 59 -14.47 1.11 23.21
CA LYS A 59 -13.33 0.79 24.11
C LYS A 59 -11.88 0.87 23.61
N THR A 60 -11.29 2.00 23.96
CA THR A 60 -9.96 2.25 24.56
C THR A 60 -9.18 1.03 25.06
N VAL A 61 -8.00 0.79 24.47
CA VAL A 61 -6.73 0.56 25.21
C VAL A 61 -5.62 1.25 24.41
N SER A 62 -4.88 2.13 25.08
CA SER A 62 -3.82 2.99 24.56
C SER A 62 -2.57 2.21 24.10
N PRO A 63 -1.77 2.76 23.17
CA PRO A 63 -0.55 2.13 22.66
C PRO A 63 0.65 2.43 23.55
N GLU A 64 1.40 1.39 23.95
CA GLU A 64 2.69 1.53 24.63
C GLU A 64 3.85 1.23 23.66
N THR A 65 4.55 2.30 23.30
CA THR A 65 6.01 2.46 23.19
C THR A 65 6.83 1.32 22.55
N PHE A 66 7.16 1.47 21.26
CA PHE A 66 8.39 0.90 20.70
C PHE A 66 9.43 2.01 20.58
N GLN A 67 10.50 1.85 21.36
CA GLN A 67 11.62 2.78 21.43
C GLN A 67 12.35 2.83 20.09
N SER A 68 12.61 4.06 19.67
CA SER A 68 13.39 4.47 18.51
C SER A 68 14.88 4.36 18.78
N ASP A 69 15.58 3.53 18.01
CA ASP A 69 17.03 3.62 17.87
C ASP A 69 17.41 4.74 16.89
N THR A 70 18.34 5.56 17.38
CA THR A 70 18.81 6.82 16.83
C THR A 70 19.95 6.59 15.86
N HIS A 71 19.86 7.12 14.62
CA HIS A 71 21.05 7.54 13.87
C HIS A 71 20.76 8.81 13.07
N GLN A 72 21.16 9.96 13.63
CA GLN A 72 21.32 11.22 12.91
C GLN A 72 22.68 11.23 12.20
N SER A 73 22.75 11.71 10.95
CA SER A 73 23.94 12.44 10.48
C SER A 73 23.68 13.31 9.23
N ALA A 74 23.68 14.62 9.49
CA ALA A 74 24.26 15.74 8.73
C ALA A 74 23.66 16.23 7.38
N ASN A 75 23.36 17.53 7.39
CA ASN A 75 22.91 18.43 6.31
C ASN A 75 23.96 18.72 5.21
N GLN A 76 23.52 19.05 3.99
CA GLN A 76 23.91 20.26 3.21
C GLN A 76 23.19 20.41 1.83
N THR A 77 23.32 21.60 1.22
CA THR A 77 22.33 22.39 0.44
C THR A 77 22.63 22.51 -1.08
N ALA A 78 21.60 22.33 -1.95
CA ALA A 78 21.32 22.78 -3.36
C ALA A 78 22.40 22.80 -4.50
N PRO A 79 22.07 22.85 -5.82
CA PRO A 79 20.81 22.60 -6.56
C PRO A 79 20.88 21.35 -7.50
N ASP A 80 19.71 20.90 -7.97
CA ASP A 80 19.45 19.71 -8.80
C ASP A 80 19.51 18.35 -8.05
N LYS A 81 18.43 18.06 -7.31
CA LYS A 81 18.32 16.93 -6.38
C LYS A 81 18.12 15.60 -7.12
N THR A 82 19.15 15.06 -7.75
CA THR A 82 19.12 13.66 -8.17
C THR A 82 19.30 12.75 -6.97
N VAL A 83 18.22 12.13 -6.50
CA VAL A 83 18.27 11.07 -5.49
C VAL A 83 18.99 9.87 -6.11
N THR A 84 20.05 9.40 -5.46
CA THR A 84 20.86 8.27 -5.93
C THR A 84 20.97 7.20 -4.86
N THR A 85 21.08 5.93 -5.29
CA THR A 85 21.36 4.80 -4.39
C THR A 85 22.84 4.72 -4.04
N ARG A 86 23.24 3.89 -3.07
CA ARG A 86 24.65 3.71 -2.65
C ARG A 86 25.62 3.42 -3.79
N SER A 87 25.17 2.83 -4.90
CA SER A 87 25.99 2.55 -6.10
C SER A 87 25.98 3.68 -7.15
N GLY A 88 25.40 4.83 -6.83
CA GLY A 88 25.29 5.99 -7.75
C GLY A 88 24.15 5.89 -8.76
N ARG A 89 23.31 4.83 -8.72
CA ARG A 89 22.17 4.71 -9.64
C ARG A 89 21.13 5.79 -9.33
N ARG A 90 20.74 6.55 -10.37
CA ARG A 90 19.65 7.53 -10.33
C ARG A 90 18.34 6.84 -9.95
N PHE A 91 17.73 7.32 -8.87
CA PHE A 91 16.43 6.86 -8.40
C PHE A 91 15.35 7.76 -9.00
N HIS A 92 14.65 7.25 -10.01
CA HIS A 92 13.51 7.94 -10.59
C HIS A 92 12.27 7.56 -9.78
N PHE A 93 11.84 8.46 -8.89
CA PHE A 93 10.64 8.22 -8.12
C PHE A 93 9.41 8.34 -9.04
N PRO A 94 8.49 7.36 -9.04
CA PRO A 94 7.26 7.48 -9.81
C PRO A 94 6.48 8.73 -9.37
N SER A 95 6.08 9.59 -10.32
CA SER A 95 5.35 10.83 -10.03
C SER A 95 4.09 10.61 -9.21
N LYS A 96 3.38 9.50 -9.45
CA LYS A 96 2.18 9.09 -8.70
C LYS A 96 2.39 8.83 -7.21
N LEU A 97 3.64 8.78 -6.73
CA LEU A 97 3.97 8.50 -5.33
C LEU A 97 4.56 9.73 -4.61
N SER A 98 4.76 10.88 -5.29
CA SER A 98 5.51 12.03 -4.74
C SER A 98 4.91 12.61 -3.46
N THR A 99 3.59 12.50 -3.27
CA THR A 99 2.85 13.01 -2.10
C THR A 99 3.17 12.27 -0.80
N TYR A 100 3.90 11.15 -0.86
CA TYR A 100 4.22 10.31 0.31
C TYR A 100 5.55 10.68 0.99
N ILE A 101 6.35 11.60 0.42
CA ILE A 101 7.67 11.98 0.95
C ILE A 101 7.67 13.45 1.39
N THR A 102 6.93 13.76 2.45
CA THR A 102 7.08 15.00 3.23
C THR A 102 7.13 14.61 4.70
N TYR A 103 8.28 14.83 5.34
CA TYR A 103 8.49 14.66 6.78
C TYR A 103 7.90 15.84 7.56
#